data_AF-X1CM22-F1
#
_entry.id   AF-X1CM22-F1
#
_cell.length_a   1.000
_cell.length_b   1.000
_cell.length_c   1.000
_cell.angle_alpha   90.00
_cell.angle_beta   90.00
_cell.angle_gamma   90.00
#
_symmetry.space_group_name_H-M   'P 1'
#
loop_
_entity.id
_entity.type
_entity.pdbx_description
1 polymer ?
#
loop_
_entity_poly.entity_id
_entity_poly.type
_entity_poly.pdbx_seq_one_letter_code
_entity_poly.pdbx_strand_id
1 'polypeptide(L)'
;EGIPEKIEEFEELLDKLKIISEKEINNVSLDDEEYKFIWNVGKNLASLKELPSEILEKITSDTDEKMEIVADVHTDVNTGQVLEEGVGSPFNLYVIINDERGMRICRGAVFSYYEFKHPMEDRLTDEKWQKMGEKNDRPNQPDWVRSFIGEFILS
;
A
#
# COMPACT_ATOMS: atom_id res chain seq x y z
N GLU A 1 -2.37 -17.61 -19.40
CA GLU A 1 -1.34 -17.41 -18.37
C GLU A 1 -1.87 -17.94 -17.05
N GLY A 2 -1.03 -18.61 -16.27
CA GLY A 2 -1.36 -19.07 -14.94
C GLY A 2 -0.86 -18.09 -13.87
N ILE A 3 -1.05 -18.47 -12.61
CA ILE A 3 -0.53 -17.72 -11.44
C ILE A 3 1.00 -17.57 -11.48
N PRO A 4 1.79 -18.63 -11.80
CA PRO A 4 3.25 -18.51 -11.80
C PRO A 4 3.75 -17.44 -12.77
N GLU A 5 3.22 -17.41 -14.00
CA GLU A 5 3.61 -16.43 -15.00
C GLU A 5 3.27 -15.00 -14.54
N LYS A 6 2.12 -14.80 -13.87
CA LYS A 6 1.76 -13.49 -13.30
C LYS A 6 2.68 -13.06 -12.17
N ILE A 7 3.16 -14.00 -11.36
CA ILE A 7 4.13 -13.71 -10.30
C ILE A 7 5.48 -13.32 -10.92
N GLU A 8 5.93 -14.04 -11.95
CA GLU A 8 7.16 -13.72 -12.70
C GLU A 8 7.06 -12.32 -13.36
N GLU A 9 5.96 -12.03 -14.05
CA GLU A 9 5.71 -10.70 -14.64
C GLU A 9 5.71 -9.58 -13.58
N PHE A 10 5.18 -9.87 -12.37
CA PHE A 10 5.19 -8.92 -11.27
C PHE A 10 6.60 -8.72 -10.70
N GLU A 11 7.38 -9.78 -10.56
CA GLU A 11 8.79 -9.72 -10.14
C GLU A 11 9.61 -8.88 -11.13
N GLU A 12 9.48 -9.12 -12.43
CA GLU A 12 10.15 -8.34 -13.48
C GLU A 12 9.75 -6.86 -13.44
N LEU A 13 8.46 -6.57 -13.21
CA LEU A 13 7.97 -5.21 -13.05
C LEU A 13 8.64 -4.52 -11.85
N LEU A 14 8.71 -5.19 -10.70
CA LEU A 14 9.30 -4.66 -9.48
C LEU A 14 10.81 -4.45 -9.62
N ASP A 15 11.54 -5.38 -10.24
CA ASP A 15 12.97 -5.24 -10.45
C ASP A 15 13.29 -4.05 -11.37
N LYS A 16 12.47 -3.85 -12.43
CA LYS A 16 12.62 -2.68 -13.30
C LYS A 16 12.34 -1.36 -12.57
N LEU A 17 11.32 -1.30 -11.72
CA LEU A 17 11.06 -0.12 -10.89
C LEU A 17 12.19 0.16 -9.90
N LYS A 18 12.78 -0.89 -9.32
CA LYS A 18 13.94 -0.77 -8.42
C LYS A 18 15.14 -0.19 -9.15
N ILE A 19 15.50 -0.73 -10.32
CA ILE A 19 16.63 -0.24 -11.13
C ILE A 19 16.44 1.25 -11.48
N ILE A 20 15.24 1.63 -11.91
CA ILE A 20 14.90 3.03 -12.22
C ILE A 20 15.05 3.91 -10.96
N SER A 21 14.51 3.48 -9.83
CA SER A 21 14.60 4.22 -8.57
C SER A 21 16.05 4.41 -8.10
N GLU A 22 16.89 3.38 -8.24
CA GLU A 22 18.33 3.45 -7.96
C GLU A 22 19.04 4.45 -8.88
N LYS A 23 18.69 4.50 -10.18
CA LYS A 23 19.20 5.52 -11.10
C LYS A 23 18.80 6.93 -10.67
N GLU A 24 17.53 7.16 -10.38
CA GLU A 24 17.02 8.47 -9.96
C GLU A 24 17.70 8.96 -8.66
N ILE A 25 17.86 8.09 -7.66
CA ILE A 25 18.55 8.41 -6.39
C ILE A 25 20.02 8.78 -6.63
N ASN A 26 20.68 8.15 -7.60
CA ASN A 26 22.07 8.42 -7.95
C ASN A 26 22.24 9.53 -9.00
N ASN A 27 21.17 10.26 -9.35
CA ASN A 27 21.15 11.30 -10.39
C ASN A 27 21.66 10.79 -11.75
N VAL A 28 21.39 9.54 -12.08
CA VAL A 28 21.66 8.97 -13.39
C VAL A 28 20.45 9.21 -14.28
N SER A 29 20.65 9.81 -15.44
CA SER A 29 19.57 10.12 -16.39
C SER A 29 18.90 8.83 -16.89
N LEU A 30 17.57 8.85 -16.96
CA LEU A 30 16.76 7.75 -17.50
C LEU A 30 16.63 7.87 -19.02
N ASP A 31 16.53 6.73 -19.70
CA ASP A 31 16.20 6.71 -21.13
C ASP A 31 14.69 6.81 -21.42
N ASP A 32 14.34 6.98 -22.70
CA ASP A 32 12.94 7.14 -23.11
C ASP A 32 12.07 5.90 -22.85
N GLU A 33 12.65 4.69 -22.90
CA GLU A 33 11.92 3.45 -22.61
C GLU A 33 11.67 3.28 -21.10
N GLU A 34 12.58 3.76 -20.26
CA GLU A 34 12.41 3.85 -18.81
C GLU A 34 11.29 4.84 -18.45
N TYR A 35 11.28 6.04 -19.03
CA TYR A 35 10.18 6.99 -18.83
C TYR A 35 8.84 6.43 -19.31
N LYS A 36 8.83 5.78 -20.47
CA LYS A 36 7.63 5.13 -21.01
C LYS A 36 7.17 3.98 -20.11
N PHE A 37 8.08 3.23 -19.49
CA PHE A 37 7.73 2.20 -18.53
C PHE A 37 7.06 2.80 -17.29
N ILE A 38 7.61 3.86 -16.70
CA ILE A 38 7.02 4.57 -15.55
C ILE A 38 5.61 5.06 -15.90
N TRP A 39 5.43 5.70 -17.07
CA TRP A 39 4.10 6.18 -17.48
C TRP A 39 3.07 5.07 -17.68
N ASN A 40 3.51 3.86 -18.04
CA ASN A 40 2.62 2.72 -18.24
C ASN A 40 2.50 1.81 -17.02
N VAL A 41 3.15 2.12 -15.89
CA VAL A 41 3.15 1.24 -14.70
C VAL A 41 1.74 0.92 -14.22
N GLY A 42 0.82 1.89 -14.25
CA GLY A 42 -0.58 1.67 -13.86
C GLY A 42 -1.30 0.68 -14.78
N LYS A 43 -1.03 0.72 -16.09
CA LYS A 43 -1.57 -0.24 -17.06
C LYS A 43 -0.97 -1.63 -16.85
N ASN A 44 0.34 -1.71 -16.61
CA ASN A 44 1.04 -2.97 -16.37
C ASN A 44 0.53 -3.65 -15.08
N LEU A 45 0.33 -2.87 -14.01
CA LEU A 45 -0.27 -3.36 -12.77
C LEU A 45 -1.73 -3.80 -12.96
N ALA A 46 -2.49 -3.09 -13.81
CA ALA A 46 -3.87 -3.48 -14.11
C ALA A 46 -3.92 -4.84 -14.85
N SER A 47 -3.05 -5.08 -15.83
CA SER A 47 -3.01 -6.38 -16.53
C SER A 47 -2.56 -7.54 -15.64
N LEU A 48 -1.80 -7.27 -14.57
CA LEU A 48 -1.42 -8.29 -13.58
C LEU A 48 -2.58 -8.73 -12.70
N LYS A 49 -3.63 -7.91 -12.58
CA LYS A 49 -4.86 -8.24 -11.82
C LYS A 49 -5.83 -9.12 -12.61
N GLU A 50 -5.58 -9.36 -13.90
CA GLU A 50 -6.37 -10.26 -14.73
C GLU A 50 -6.04 -11.71 -14.37
N LEU A 51 -6.66 -12.20 -13.29
CA LEU A 51 -6.49 -13.55 -12.77
C LEU A 51 -7.51 -14.52 -13.39
N PRO A 52 -7.21 -15.83 -13.44
CA PRO A 52 -8.17 -16.86 -13.83
C PRO A 52 -9.47 -16.78 -13.03
N SER A 53 -10.61 -17.07 -13.68
CA SER A 53 -11.94 -16.99 -13.09
C SER A 53 -12.06 -17.80 -11.80
N GLU A 54 -11.38 -18.95 -11.68
CA GLU A 54 -11.40 -19.82 -10.51
C GLU A 54 -10.79 -19.17 -9.25
N ILE A 55 -9.96 -18.14 -9.43
CA ILE A 55 -9.39 -17.35 -8.33
C ILE A 55 -10.30 -16.16 -8.02
N LEU A 56 -10.79 -15.49 -9.05
CA LEU A 56 -11.72 -14.36 -8.90
C LEU A 56 -13.01 -14.81 -8.20
N GLU A 57 -13.49 -16.03 -8.44
CA GLU A 57 -14.63 -16.61 -7.72
C GLU A 57 -14.40 -16.81 -6.21
N LYS A 58 -13.14 -16.78 -5.74
CA LYS A 58 -12.80 -16.83 -4.30
C LYS A 58 -12.81 -15.45 -3.64
N ILE A 59 -12.80 -14.37 -4.44
CA ILE A 59 -13.04 -13.01 -3.97
C ILE A 59 -14.56 -12.89 -3.89
N THR A 60 -15.10 -13.17 -2.70
CA THR A 60 -16.55 -13.40 -2.53
C THR A 60 -17.27 -12.21 -1.92
N SER A 61 -16.52 -11.23 -1.42
CA SER A 61 -17.08 -10.10 -0.68
C SER A 61 -16.43 -8.77 -1.06
N ASP A 62 -17.20 -7.68 -0.92
CA ASP A 62 -16.67 -6.31 -1.01
C ASP A 62 -15.52 -6.05 -0.02
N THR A 63 -15.43 -6.84 1.06
CA THR A 63 -14.33 -6.81 2.03
C THR A 63 -13.01 -7.25 1.38
N ASP A 64 -13.06 -8.28 0.53
CA ASP A 64 -11.89 -8.87 -0.13
C ASP A 64 -11.31 -7.95 -1.23
N GLU A 65 -12.11 -7.02 -1.74
CA GLU A 65 -11.68 -6.04 -2.75
C GLU A 65 -11.10 -4.75 -2.15
N LYS A 66 -11.25 -4.56 -0.83
CA LYS A 66 -10.83 -3.36 -0.12
C LYS A 66 -9.39 -3.45 0.34
N MET A 67 -8.71 -2.31 0.30
CA MET A 67 -7.34 -2.19 0.79
C MET A 67 -7.28 -2.29 2.32
N GLU A 68 -8.38 -1.93 2.99
CA GLU A 68 -8.43 -1.87 4.44
C GLU A 68 -8.50 -3.26 5.09
N ILE A 69 -7.36 -3.71 5.59
CA ILE A 69 -7.18 -4.99 6.28
C ILE A 69 -6.50 -4.80 7.65
N VAL A 70 -6.70 -5.76 8.54
CA VAL A 70 -6.09 -5.80 9.88
C VAL A 70 -5.64 -7.22 10.22
N ALA A 71 -4.55 -7.33 10.96
CA ALA A 71 -4.03 -8.60 11.45
C ALA A 71 -3.56 -8.49 12.90
N ASP A 72 -3.85 -9.52 13.69
CA ASP A 72 -3.15 -9.77 14.95
C ASP A 72 -1.76 -10.33 14.63
N VAL A 73 -0.73 -9.62 15.08
CA VAL A 73 0.68 -9.99 14.91
C VAL A 73 1.31 -10.52 16.19
N HIS A 74 0.69 -10.31 17.36
CA HIS A 74 1.19 -10.78 18.65
C HIS A 74 0.08 -10.86 19.72
N THR A 75 0.14 -11.89 20.56
CA THR A 75 -0.79 -12.08 21.68
C THR A 75 -0.07 -12.08 23.02
N ASP A 76 -0.44 -11.16 23.92
CA ASP A 76 -0.02 -11.14 25.32
C ASP A 76 -1.15 -11.65 26.23
N VAL A 77 -1.06 -12.94 26.58
CA VAL A 77 -2.05 -13.62 27.42
C VAL A 77 -2.06 -13.08 28.86
N ASN A 78 -0.94 -12.52 29.36
CA ASN A 78 -0.86 -12.05 30.74
C ASN A 78 -1.71 -10.80 30.97
N THR A 79 -1.79 -9.94 29.96
CA THR A 79 -2.58 -8.70 30.00
C THR A 79 -3.92 -8.83 29.27
N GLY A 80 -4.17 -9.96 28.59
CA GLY A 80 -5.39 -10.16 27.80
C GLY A 80 -5.46 -9.22 26.61
N GLN A 81 -4.32 -8.90 25.99
CA GLN A 81 -4.20 -7.97 24.88
C GLN A 81 -3.58 -8.65 23.66
N VAL A 82 -3.89 -8.10 22.49
CA VAL A 82 -3.24 -8.41 21.22
C VAL A 82 -2.60 -7.15 20.66
N LEU A 83 -1.53 -7.30 19.88
CA LEU A 83 -0.99 -6.26 19.03
C LEU A 83 -1.59 -6.47 17.65
N GLU A 84 -2.32 -5.47 17.18
CA GLU A 84 -2.88 -5.48 15.83
C GLU A 84 -2.17 -4.45 14.97
N GLU A 85 -1.92 -4.85 13.73
CA GLU A 85 -1.42 -4.00 12.66
C GLU A 85 -2.45 -3.95 11.54
N GLY A 86 -2.67 -2.77 10.98
CA GLY A 86 -3.67 -2.59 9.94
C GLY A 86 -3.28 -1.52 8.94
N VAL A 87 -3.94 -1.58 7.79
CA VAL A 87 -3.90 -0.53 6.78
C VAL A 87 -5.29 0.04 6.56
N GLY A 88 -5.37 1.36 6.44
CA GLY A 88 -6.60 2.07 6.08
C GLY A 88 -6.63 2.41 4.59
N SER A 89 -7.47 3.39 4.26
CA SER A 89 -7.50 3.95 2.90
C SER A 89 -6.12 4.55 2.54
N PRO A 90 -5.71 4.49 1.26
CA PRO A 90 -4.36 4.88 0.86
C PRO A 90 -4.11 6.36 1.14
N PHE A 91 -2.90 6.67 1.60
CA PHE A 91 -2.44 8.05 1.71
C PHE A 91 -1.82 8.53 0.41
N ASN A 92 -1.85 9.85 0.22
CA ASN A 92 -1.12 10.47 -0.88
C ASN A 92 0.35 10.59 -0.52
N LEU A 93 1.22 10.02 -1.35
CA LEU A 93 2.65 10.26 -1.31
C LEU A 93 2.98 11.42 -2.23
N TYR A 94 3.70 12.43 -1.74
CA TYR A 94 4.21 13.54 -2.54
C TYR A 94 5.73 13.51 -2.53
N VAL A 95 6.33 13.55 -3.72
CA VAL A 95 7.79 13.57 -3.87
C VAL A 95 8.17 14.77 -4.75
N ILE A 96 9.04 15.63 -4.24
CA ILE A 96 9.65 16.70 -5.05
C ILE A 96 10.86 16.08 -5.75
N ILE A 97 10.85 16.11 -7.07
CA ILE A 97 12.00 15.70 -7.88
C ILE A 97 12.55 16.91 -8.63
N ASN A 98 13.86 16.92 -8.81
CA ASN A 98 14.58 17.95 -9.54
C ASN A 98 15.61 17.29 -10.46
N ASP A 99 15.27 17.21 -11.74
CA ASP A 99 16.09 16.57 -12.78
C ASP A 99 16.35 17.52 -13.95
N GLU A 100 16.89 17.01 -15.06
CA GLU A 100 17.17 17.79 -16.28
C GLU A 100 15.96 18.52 -16.86
N ARG A 101 14.73 18.08 -16.52
CA ARG A 101 13.46 18.69 -16.95
C ARG A 101 12.94 19.72 -15.93
N GLY A 102 13.66 19.93 -14.82
CA GLY A 102 13.37 20.92 -13.78
C GLY A 102 12.68 20.34 -12.55
N MET A 103 12.33 21.23 -11.62
CA MET A 103 11.67 20.88 -10.37
C MET A 103 10.18 20.60 -10.58
N ARG A 104 9.70 19.43 -10.11
CA ARG A 104 8.31 18.98 -10.27
C ARG A 104 7.87 18.16 -9.06
N ILE A 105 6.56 18.13 -8.81
CA ILE A 105 5.95 17.32 -7.75
C ILE A 105 5.33 16.07 -8.38
N CYS A 106 5.78 14.91 -7.93
CA CYS A 106 5.17 13.62 -8.21
C CYS A 106 4.16 13.28 -7.10
N ARG A 107 3.04 12.67 -7.49
CA ARG A 107 2.02 12.17 -6.56
C ARG A 107 1.84 10.67 -6.78
N GLY A 108 1.90 9.91 -5.70
CA GLY A 108 1.63 8.47 -5.66
C GLY A 108 0.72 8.11 -4.49
N ALA A 109 0.57 6.82 -4.24
CA ALA A 109 -0.15 6.27 -3.10
C ALA A 109 0.82 5.53 -2.17
N VAL A 110 0.55 5.56 -0.86
CA VAL A 110 1.27 4.81 0.16
C VAL A 110 0.30 4.24 1.18
N PHE A 111 0.66 3.13 1.83
CA PHE A 111 -0.14 2.52 2.89
C PHE A 111 -0.32 3.48 4.07
N SER A 112 -1.54 3.57 4.60
CA SER A 112 -1.79 4.22 5.88
C SER A 112 -1.61 3.21 6.99
N TYR A 113 -0.49 3.29 7.70
CA TYR A 113 -0.11 2.30 8.72
C TYR A 113 -0.76 2.56 10.08
N TYR A 114 -1.23 1.49 10.73
CA TYR A 114 -1.77 1.49 12.09
C TYR A 114 -1.13 0.33 12.87
N GLU A 115 -0.73 0.59 14.11
CA GLU A 115 -0.23 -0.41 15.06
C GLU A 115 -0.75 -0.02 16.45
N PHE A 116 -1.49 -0.92 17.09
CA PHE A 116 -2.15 -0.62 18.36
C PHE A 116 -2.44 -1.89 19.17
N LYS A 117 -2.62 -1.71 20.48
CA LYS A 117 -3.08 -2.79 21.35
C LYS A 117 -4.61 -2.88 21.33
N HIS A 118 -5.15 -4.09 21.30
CA HIS A 118 -6.59 -4.34 21.31
C HIS A 118 -6.94 -5.48 22.29
N PRO A 119 -8.15 -5.53 22.88
CA PRO A 119 -8.55 -6.63 23.75
C PRO A 119 -8.55 -7.99 23.04
N MET A 120 -7.94 -9.00 23.68
CA MET A 120 -7.86 -10.36 23.14
C MET A 120 -9.24 -11.01 22.92
N GLU A 121 -10.23 -10.63 23.72
CA GLU A 121 -11.62 -11.12 23.61
C GLU A 121 -12.36 -10.50 22.41
N ASP A 122 -11.82 -9.45 21.79
CA ASP A 122 -12.42 -8.71 20.67
C ASP A 122 -11.46 -8.56 19.48
N ARG A 123 -10.68 -9.59 19.15
CA ARG A 123 -9.82 -9.57 17.95
C ARG A 123 -10.58 -9.05 16.73
N LEU A 124 -9.95 -8.13 16.00
CA LEU A 124 -10.58 -7.52 14.84
C LEU A 124 -10.56 -8.47 13.65
N THR A 125 -11.59 -8.32 12.82
CA THR A 125 -11.66 -8.86 11.47
C THR A 125 -11.65 -7.69 10.49
N ASP A 126 -11.34 -7.95 9.23
CA ASP A 126 -11.32 -6.90 8.20
C ASP A 126 -12.66 -6.15 8.12
N GLU A 127 -13.80 -6.82 8.32
CA GLU A 127 -15.12 -6.16 8.33
C GLU A 127 -15.30 -5.22 9.52
N LYS A 128 -14.81 -5.60 10.71
CA LYS A 128 -14.84 -4.70 11.87
C LYS A 128 -13.93 -3.50 11.63
N TRP A 129 -12.74 -3.73 11.08
CA TRP A 129 -11.76 -2.69 10.77
C TRP A 129 -12.26 -1.70 9.70
N GLN A 130 -12.96 -2.19 8.69
CA GLN A 130 -13.61 -1.37 7.66
C GLN A 130 -14.73 -0.52 8.27
N LYS A 131 -15.60 -1.10 9.11
CA LYS A 131 -16.66 -0.37 9.82
C LYS A 131 -16.11 0.71 10.75
N MET A 132 -14.98 0.47 11.41
CA MET A 132 -14.30 1.49 12.22
C MET A 132 -13.83 2.66 11.35
N GLY A 133 -13.34 2.39 10.13
CA GLY A 133 -12.98 3.42 9.17
C GLY A 133 -14.17 4.28 8.73
N GLU A 134 -15.30 3.64 8.40
CA GLU A 134 -16.54 4.34 8.00
C GLU A 134 -17.09 5.26 9.10
N LYS A 135 -16.91 4.87 10.37
CA LYS A 135 -17.34 5.65 11.53
C LYS A 135 -16.29 6.66 12.03
N ASN A 136 -15.10 6.65 11.44
CA ASN A 136 -13.95 7.41 11.91
C ASN A 136 -13.56 7.09 13.37
N ASP A 137 -13.70 5.81 13.75
CA ASP A 137 -13.42 5.25 15.08
C ASP A 137 -12.10 4.46 15.11
N ARG A 138 -11.26 4.57 14.07
CA ARG A 138 -9.95 3.92 14.04
C ARG A 138 -9.01 4.54 15.10
N PRO A 139 -8.12 3.74 15.70
CA PRO A 139 -7.10 4.27 16.60
C PRO A 139 -6.16 5.22 15.84
N ASN A 140 -5.49 6.09 16.59
CA ASN A 140 -4.45 6.95 16.01
C ASN A 140 -3.30 6.11 15.47
N GLN A 141 -2.63 6.63 14.43
CA GLN A 141 -1.40 6.03 13.95
C GLN A 141 -0.28 6.15 14.99
N PRO A 142 0.72 5.25 14.96
CA PRO A 142 1.85 5.29 15.89
C PRO A 142 2.59 6.62 15.86
N ASP A 143 3.06 7.10 17.02
CA ASP A 143 3.67 8.44 17.10
C ASP A 143 4.88 8.62 16.17
N TRP A 144 5.62 7.54 15.88
CA TRP A 144 6.81 7.58 15.04
C TRP A 144 6.53 7.95 13.57
N VAL A 145 5.32 7.69 13.06
CA VAL A 145 4.96 8.03 11.66
C VAL A 145 4.76 9.53 11.45
N ARG A 146 4.53 10.30 12.52
CA ARG A 146 4.30 11.75 12.45
C ARG A 146 5.47 12.55 11.89
N SER A 147 6.68 11.97 11.89
CA SER A 147 7.87 12.63 11.36
C SER A 147 7.85 12.80 9.84
N PHE A 148 7.04 12.01 9.12
CA PHE A 148 6.97 12.02 7.65
C PHE A 148 5.54 12.00 7.09
N ILE A 149 4.50 11.83 7.91
CA ILE A 149 3.10 11.98 7.51
C ILE A 149 2.63 13.41 7.83
N GLY A 150 2.25 14.15 6.80
CA GLY A 150 1.66 15.48 6.94
C GLY A 150 0.13 15.42 7.05
N GLU A 151 -0.45 16.15 8.00
CA GLU A 151 -1.88 16.39 8.05
C GLU A 151 -2.23 17.55 7.11
N PHE A 152 -2.96 17.26 6.04
CA PHE A 152 -3.58 18.31 5.23
C PHE A 152 -4.85 18.79 5.95
N ILE A 153 -4.71 19.85 6.75
CA ILE A 153 -5.88 20.65 7.14
C ILE A 153 -6.30 21.42 5.89
N LEU A 154 -7.39 20.99 5.24
CA LEU A 154 -8.08 21.82 4.25
C LEU A 154 -8.62 23.05 5.01
N SER A 155 -7.91 24.18 4.88
CA SER A 155 -8.39 25.50 5.29
C SER A 155 -9.34 26.08 4.26
#